data_AF-A0A3D2KRG7-F1
#
_entry.id   AF-A0A3D2KRG7-F1
#
_cell.length_a   1.000
_cell.length_b   1.000
_cell.length_c   1.000
_cell.angle_alpha   90.00
_cell.angle_beta   90.00
_cell.angle_gamma   90.00
#
_symmetry.space_group_name_H-M   'P 1'
#
loop_
_entity.id
_entity.type
_entity.pdbx_description
1 polymer ?
#
loop_
_entity_poly.entity_id
_entity_poly.type
_entity_poly.pdbx_seq_one_letter_code
_entity_poly.pdbx_strand_id
1 'polypeptide(L)' 'MKPDDTLRKCIDQCEKASRQLKSLAEKAADPVVRTALLDGSRHAELSARECRFGLDMARLEKTTC' A
#
# COMPACT_ATOMS: atom_id res chain seq x y z
N MET A 1 -14.08 10.26 -11.60
CA MET A 1 -13.80 9.38 -10.43
C MET A 1 -13.68 10.28 -9.21
N LYS A 2 -14.34 9.95 -8.09
CA LYS A 2 -14.17 10.75 -6.86
C LYS A 2 -12.77 10.49 -6.30
N PRO A 3 -12.10 11.49 -5.69
CA PRO A 3 -10.78 11.32 -5.07
C PRO A 3 -10.73 10.13 -4.10
N ASP A 4 -11.82 9.94 -3.33
CA ASP A 4 -11.99 8.83 -2.39
C ASP A 4 -11.92 7.45 -3.07
N ASP A 5 -12.45 7.31 -4.29
CA ASP A 5 -12.44 6.03 -5.04
C ASP A 5 -11.03 5.69 -5.53
N THR A 6 -10.27 6.71 -5.96
CA THR A 6 -8.87 6.55 -6.36
C THR A 6 -8.00 6.15 -5.18
N LEU A 7 -8.19 6.78 -4.02
CA LEU A 7 -7.43 6.48 -2.81
C LEU A 7 -7.77 5.10 -2.24
N ARG A 8 -9.04 4.70 -2.25
CA ARG A 8 -9.45 3.33 -1.88
C ARG A 8 -8.80 2.29 -2.79
N LYS A 9 -8.83 2.52 -4.11
CA LYS A 9 -8.18 1.63 -5.08
C LYS A 9 -6.67 1.55 -4.87
N CYS A 10 -6.01 2.68 -4.56
CA CYS A 10 -4.60 2.72 -4.19
C CYS A 10 -4.33 1.80 -2.97
N ILE A 11 -5.08 1.97 -1.88
CA ILE A 11 -4.93 1.18 -0.65
C ILE A 11 -5.03 -0.32 -0.97
N ASP A 12 -6.08 -0.74 -1.68
CA ASP A 12 -6.29 -2.15 -2.02
C ASP A 12 -5.15 -2.74 -2.86
N GLN A 13 -4.68 -1.97 -3.85
CA GLN A 13 -3.58 -2.39 -4.72
C GLN A 13 -2.25 -2.51 -3.97
N CYS A 14 -1.93 -1.52 -3.14
CA CYS A 14 -0.72 -1.50 -2.34
C CYS A 14 -0.69 -2.63 -1.30
N GLU A 15 -1.81 -2.86 -0.60
CA GLU A 15 -1.91 -3.97 0.34
C GLU A 15 -1.83 -5.34 -0.35
N LYS A 16 -2.45 -5.49 -1.53
CA LYS A 16 -2.34 -6.72 -2.32
C LYS A 16 -0.89 -6.95 -2.76
N ALA A 17 -0.22 -5.93 -3.28
CA ALA A 17 1.18 -6.01 -3.70
C ALA A 17 2.09 -6.38 -2.54
N SER A 18 1.94 -5.75 -1.36
CA SER A 18 2.70 -6.11 -0.16
C SER A 18 2.56 -7.58 0.20
N ARG A 19 1.33 -8.10 0.27
CA ARG A 19 1.08 -9.52 0.58
C ARG A 19 1.72 -10.46 -0.46
N GLN A 20 1.62 -10.12 -1.75
CA GLN A 20 2.24 -10.92 -2.82
C GLN A 20 3.77 -10.93 -2.69
N LEU A 21 4.38 -9.77 -2.45
CA LEU A 21 5.84 -9.64 -2.29
C LEU A 21 6.35 -10.40 -1.06
N LYS A 22 5.65 -10.35 0.07
CA LYS A 22 5.98 -11.16 1.26
C LYS A 22 5.94 -12.67 0.94
N SER A 23 4.88 -13.12 0.26
CA SER A 23 4.75 -14.54 -0.12
C SER A 23 5.84 -15.00 -1.10
N LEU A 24 6.30 -14.11 -1.99
CA LEU A 24 7.44 -14.40 -2.86
C LEU A 24 8.75 -14.43 -2.08
N ALA A 25 8.93 -13.52 -1.12
CA ALA A 25 10.13 -13.46 -0.27
C ALA A 25 10.31 -14.73 0.57
N GLU A 26 9.21 -15.32 1.04
CA GLU A 26 9.21 -16.62 1.76
C GLU A 26 9.73 -17.78 0.90
N LYS A 27 9.55 -17.69 -0.43
CA LYS A 27 9.94 -18.74 -1.39
C LYS A 27 11.29 -18.45 -2.05
N ALA A 28 11.87 -17.28 -1.84
CA ALA A 28 13.11 -16.87 -2.46
C ALA A 28 14.32 -17.54 -1.76
N ALA A 29 15.04 -18.39 -2.51
CA ALA A 29 16.27 -19.01 -2.04
C ALA A 29 17.46 -18.03 -2.04
N ASP A 30 17.46 -17.08 -2.98
CA ASP A 30 18.50 -16.05 -3.07
C ASP A 30 18.25 -14.95 -2.00
N PRO A 31 19.22 -14.66 -1.12
CA PRO A 31 19.05 -13.70 -0.04
C PRO A 31 18.96 -12.24 -0.52
N VAL A 32 19.55 -11.91 -1.66
CA VAL A 32 19.45 -10.57 -2.29
C VAL A 32 18.04 -10.38 -2.83
N VAL A 33 17.54 -11.38 -3.57
CA VAL A 33 16.16 -11.36 -4.09
C VAL A 33 15.15 -11.29 -2.96
N ARG A 34 15.33 -12.09 -1.90
CA ARG A 34 14.48 -12.06 -0.71
C ARG A 34 14.46 -10.67 -0.07
N THR A 35 15.63 -10.04 0.10
CA THR A 35 15.73 -8.69 0.67
C THR A 35 15.00 -7.66 -0.18
N ALA A 36 15.23 -7.67 -1.50
CA ALA A 36 14.55 -6.76 -2.43
C ALA A 36 13.01 -6.92 -2.40
N LEU A 37 12.52 -8.16 -2.29
CA LEU A 37 11.08 -8.43 -2.17
C LEU A 37 10.50 -7.90 -0.84
N LEU A 38 11.23 -8.04 0.27
CA LEU A 38 10.82 -7.50 1.56
C LEU A 38 10.82 -5.97 1.56
N ASP A 39 11.84 -5.34 0.97
CA ASP A 39 11.90 -3.89 0.81
C ASP A 39 10.78 -3.35 -0.06
N GLY A 40 10.49 -4.02 -1.19
CA GLY A 40 9.35 -3.70 -2.04
C GLY A 40 8.01 -3.83 -1.30
N SER A 41 7.85 -4.89 -0.49
CA SER A 41 6.67 -5.05 0.35
C SER A 41 6.52 -3.89 1.33
N ARG A 42 7.61 -3.49 1.99
CA ARG A 42 7.59 -2.40 2.98
C ARG A 42 7.23 -1.06 2.32
N HIS A 43 7.74 -0.80 1.12
CA HIS A 43 7.34 0.38 0.35
C HIS A 43 5.85 0.35 0.00
N ALA A 44 5.32 -0.79 -0.43
CA ALA A 44 3.89 -0.92 -0.72
C ALA A 44 3.02 -0.67 0.53
N GLU A 45 3.43 -1.14 1.72
CA GLU A 45 2.75 -0.84 2.97
C GLU A 45 2.79 0.66 3.31
N LEU A 46 3.91 1.33 3.06
CA LEU A 46 4.03 2.77 3.28
C LEU A 46 3.07 3.54 2.37
N SER A 47 3.05 3.23 1.08
CA SER A 47 2.13 3.87 0.13
C SER A 47 0.65 3.64 0.48
N ALA A 48 0.30 2.46 0.99
CA ALA A 48 -1.05 2.21 1.48
C ALA A 48 -1.42 3.12 2.67
N ARG A 49 -0.48 3.37 3.59
CA ARG A 49 -0.69 4.28 4.73
C ARG A 49 -0.84 5.72 4.28
N GLU A 50 -0.04 6.18 3.32
CA GLU A 50 -0.16 7.51 2.74
C GLU A 50 -1.50 7.72 2.04
N CYS A 51 -1.95 6.73 1.24
CA CYS A 51 -3.27 6.77 0.60
C CYS A 51 -4.42 6.75 1.63
N ARG A 52 -4.26 6.05 2.76
CA ARG A 52 -5.24 6.05 3.87
C ARG A 52 -5.30 7.42 4.56
N PHE A 53 -4.15 8.00 4.85
CA PHE A 53 -4.07 9.36 5.41
C PHE A 53 -4.75 10.39 4.49
N GLY A 54 -4.46 10.34 3.18
CA GLY A 54 -5.13 11.21 2.21
C GLY A 54 -6.65 11.02 2.17
N LEU A 55 -7.11 9.78 2.32
CA LEU A 55 -8.55 9.46 2.33
C LEU A 55 -9.24 10.01 3.59
N ASP A 56 -8.58 9.92 4.74
CA ASP A 56 -9.10 10.44 6.01
C ASP A 56 -9.16 11.97 5.99
N MET A 57 -8.13 12.64 5.46
CA MET A 57 -8.14 14.11 5.26
C MET A 57 -9.29 14.56 4.35
N ALA A 58 -9.47 13.91 3.21
CA ALA A 58 -10.56 14.24 2.28
C ALA A 58 -11.96 14.01 2.87
N ARG A 59 -12.09 13.17 3.91
CA ARG A 59 -13.34 12.99 4.65
C ARG A 59 -13.53 14.07 5.70
N LEU A 60 -12.48 14.44 6.42
CA LEU A 60 -12.51 15.50 7.43
C LEU A 60 -12.93 16.83 6.81
N GLU A 61 -12.38 17.19 5.66
CA GLU A 61 -12.76 18.41 4.92
C GLU A 61 -14.24 18.46 4.53
N LYS A 62 -14.90 17.30 4.36
CA LYS A 62 -16.34 17.22 4.05
C LYS A 62 -17.23 17.34 5.28
N THR A 63 -16.69 17.16 6.49
CA THR A 63 -17.43 17.25 7.76
C THR A 63 -17.35 18.62 8.44
N THR A 64 -16.49 19.53 7.97
CA THR A 64 -16.32 20.88 8.53
C THR A 64 -17.18 21.97 7.86
N CYS A 65 -18.21 21.60 7.10
CA CYS A 65 -19.20 22.52 6.52
C CYS A 65 -20.57 22.38 7.18
#